data_AF-A0A9N9NRA6-F1
#
_entry.id   AF-A0A9N9NRA6-F1
#
_cell.length_a   1.000
_cell.length_b   1.000
_cell.length_c   1.000
_cell.angle_alpha   90.00
_cell.angle_beta   90.00
_cell.angle_gamma   90.00
#
_symmetry.space_group_name_H-M   'P 1'
#
loop_
_entity.id
_entity.type
_entity.pdbx_description
1 polymer ?
#
loop_
_entity_poly.entity_id
_entity_poly.type
_entity_poly.pdbx_seq_one_letter_code
_entity_poly.pdbx_strand_id
1 'polypeptide(L)'
;QPPVLPPKIPISNQDSNSSNFIHKNVAQTEVIPPSYHVQFEQPTGQNINQNKAQTGFIPHVHSQAHSQAHSQSHLYGRFDQPTGQNMIQNQQNQHQIINQTIQKSPDEMCQELLKKYINEYNGVINFQEPTTCNPCYHVGLGDFDGLRYHLQSGIDDVDKLYHFGGSEKYLVLIASEHCNGEAMIKIFNVLKEFGANFNVVCGDTKQTALHYLPLNSKLSEEKNCKNIKDAISFLVDNGCDINAIDKSSKRTILANYLIKRYKTKNYVSIIDLLLEKGANPNIPCGVTLPDRYFAPNALFIAIKNKWPIETLNSLLNHGANIDQLDEENNHLLIWTVMDKTDKKSKKDKESKDDIKYQSIDWVLEHSYLASEPDNLRAAEKYISKFGERRNIITRWKKATPEDRQRVKDN
;
A
#
# COMPACT_ATOMS: atom_id res chain seq x y z
N GLN A 1 -9.21 65.17 0.38
CA GLN A 1 -10.01 65.83 1.44
C GLN A 1 -11.17 64.87 1.65
N PRO A 2 -11.14 63.89 2.58
CA PRO A 2 -10.52 63.83 3.93
C PRO A 2 -9.05 64.21 3.91
N PRO A 3 -8.49 64.78 4.99
CA PRO A 3 -7.24 65.54 4.95
C PRO A 3 -6.20 64.78 4.12
N VAL A 4 -5.90 65.39 2.97
CA VAL A 4 -4.91 64.88 2.03
C VAL A 4 -3.59 65.05 2.76
N LEU A 5 -2.98 63.93 3.13
CA LEU A 5 -1.58 63.89 3.51
C LEU A 5 -0.82 63.01 2.50
N PRO A 6 0.42 63.39 2.19
CA PRO A 6 0.99 63.30 0.85
C PRO A 6 1.76 61.99 0.60
N PRO A 7 2.12 61.71 -0.67
CA PRO A 7 2.86 60.50 -1.02
C PRO A 7 4.32 60.59 -0.57
N LYS A 8 4.83 59.53 0.07
CA LYS A 8 6.27 59.35 0.27
C LYS A 8 6.86 58.56 -0.90
N ILE A 9 7.65 59.27 -1.70
CA ILE A 9 8.60 58.79 -2.72
C ILE A 9 9.79 58.09 -2.02
N PRO A 10 10.50 57.16 -2.69
CA PRO A 10 11.31 56.13 -2.06
C PRO A 10 12.74 56.61 -1.75
N ILE A 11 13.32 56.07 -0.69
CA ILE A 11 14.75 56.21 -0.41
C ILE A 11 15.44 55.00 -1.04
N SER A 12 16.10 55.25 -2.16
CA SER A 12 17.29 54.54 -2.57
C SER A 12 18.37 54.76 -1.52
N ASN A 13 19.05 53.70 -1.08
CA ASN A 13 20.47 53.79 -0.76
C ASN A 13 21.12 52.47 -1.17
N GLN A 14 21.89 52.57 -2.26
CA GLN A 14 23.11 51.81 -2.41
C GLN A 14 23.99 52.10 -1.19
N ASP A 15 24.59 51.08 -0.61
CA ASP A 15 26.01 51.15 -0.28
C ASP A 15 26.60 49.75 -0.22
N SER A 16 27.58 49.58 -1.09
CA SER A 16 28.65 48.61 -1.08
C SER A 16 29.34 48.53 0.28
N ASN A 17 29.63 47.32 0.76
CA ASN A 17 31.02 46.96 1.04
C ASN A 17 31.21 45.45 1.23
N SER A 18 32.18 44.97 0.47
CA SER A 18 32.93 43.73 0.60
C SER A 18 33.49 43.51 2.02
N SER A 19 33.55 42.26 2.48
CA SER A 19 34.81 41.53 2.74
C SER A 19 34.55 40.19 3.44
N ASN A 20 35.25 39.17 2.93
CA ASN A 20 35.40 37.81 3.47
C ASN A 20 35.77 37.76 4.95
N PHE A 21 35.30 36.74 5.68
CA PHE A 21 36.15 35.96 6.58
C PHE A 21 35.59 34.55 6.84
N ILE A 22 36.54 33.64 7.02
CA ILE A 22 36.48 32.18 7.05
C ILE A 22 36.17 31.62 8.47
N HIS A 23 35.47 30.48 8.49
CA HIS A 23 35.33 29.43 9.53
C HIS A 23 35.21 29.80 11.02
N LYS A 24 34.19 29.23 11.69
CA LYS A 24 34.40 28.24 12.77
C LYS A 24 33.12 27.49 13.15
N ASN A 25 33.27 26.17 13.27
CA ASN A 25 32.35 25.23 13.93
C ASN A 25 32.08 25.65 15.37
N VAL A 26 30.82 25.57 15.81
CA VAL A 26 30.47 25.42 17.21
C VAL A 26 29.36 24.38 17.32
N ALA A 27 29.66 23.32 18.07
CA ALA A 27 28.76 22.27 18.48
C ALA A 27 27.60 22.84 19.31
N GLN A 28 26.37 22.43 19.02
CA GLN A 28 25.24 22.66 19.90
C GLN A 28 24.87 21.35 20.58
N THR A 29 25.10 21.35 21.88
CA THR A 29 24.61 20.44 22.91
C THR A 29 23.08 20.37 22.89
N GLU A 30 22.54 19.16 22.71
CA GLU A 30 21.11 18.88 22.90
C GLU A 30 20.76 18.92 24.40
N VAL A 31 19.79 19.76 24.73
CA VAL A 31 19.14 19.83 26.03
C VAL A 31 17.93 18.89 25.99
N ILE A 32 17.94 17.86 26.84
CA ILE A 32 16.83 16.95 27.09
C ILE A 32 15.77 17.69 27.95
N PRO A 33 14.49 17.73 27.57
CA PRO A 33 13.43 18.12 28.50
C PRO A 33 12.81 16.89 29.20
N PRO A 34 12.29 17.05 30.44
CA PRO A 34 11.98 15.95 31.33
C PRO A 34 10.59 15.35 31.09
N SER A 35 10.49 14.09 31.51
CA SER A 35 9.34 13.23 31.62
C SER A 35 8.21 13.85 32.46
N TYR A 36 7.00 13.89 31.87
CA TYR A 36 5.77 14.20 32.60
C TYR A 36 5.02 12.90 32.94
N HIS A 37 4.93 12.62 34.23
CA HIS A 37 3.93 11.75 34.83
C HIS A 37 2.56 12.42 34.75
N VAL A 38 1.54 11.71 34.25
CA VAL A 38 0.13 12.10 34.44
C VAL A 38 -0.65 10.88 34.92
N GLN A 39 -1.31 11.07 36.06
CA GLN A 39 -2.23 10.14 36.71
C GLN A 39 -3.55 10.09 35.92
N PHE A 40 -4.12 8.89 35.78
CA PHE A 40 -5.46 8.69 35.22
C PHE A 40 -6.52 8.87 36.31
N GLU A 41 -7.43 9.83 36.12
CA GLU A 41 -8.74 9.86 36.76
C GLU A 41 -9.77 9.20 35.83
N GLN A 42 -10.55 8.27 36.38
CA GLN A 42 -11.72 7.67 35.73
C GLN A 42 -12.94 8.59 35.83
N PRO A 43 -13.91 8.45 34.90
CA PRO A 43 -15.30 8.59 35.30
C PRO A 43 -16.17 7.37 34.93
N THR A 44 -16.84 6.91 35.97
CA THR A 44 -18.16 6.28 36.10
C THR A 44 -19.12 6.45 34.93
N GLY A 45 -19.79 5.35 34.58
CA GLY A 45 -20.74 5.26 33.47
C GLY A 45 -22.13 5.83 33.74
N GLN A 46 -22.99 5.72 32.72
CA GLN A 46 -24.45 5.72 32.87
C GLN A 46 -25.13 4.99 31.70
N ASN A 47 -26.05 4.11 32.11
CA ASN A 47 -27.04 3.36 31.35
C ASN A 47 -27.88 4.22 30.39
N ILE A 48 -28.16 3.70 29.19
CA ILE A 48 -29.46 3.90 28.53
C ILE A 48 -29.94 2.55 27.96
N ASN A 49 -31.21 2.28 28.25
CA ASN A 49 -31.97 1.07 27.98
C ASN A 49 -33.00 1.35 26.87
N GLN A 50 -33.62 0.30 26.32
CA GLN A 50 -34.80 0.27 25.41
C GLN A 50 -34.48 0.41 23.89
N ASN A 51 -35.05 -0.34 22.94
CA ASN A 51 -36.37 -0.97 22.86
C ASN A 51 -36.42 -2.19 21.90
N LYS A 52 -37.34 -3.11 22.19
CA LYS A 52 -37.86 -4.19 21.34
C LYS A 52 -38.71 -3.65 20.19
N ALA A 53 -38.70 -4.34 19.04
CA ALA A 53 -39.88 -4.44 18.18
C ALA A 53 -39.88 -5.78 17.41
N GLN A 54 -40.88 -6.61 17.72
CA GLN A 54 -41.36 -7.72 16.90
C GLN A 54 -42.38 -7.19 15.89
N THR A 55 -42.41 -7.75 14.69
CA THR A 55 -43.58 -8.02 13.81
C THR A 55 -43.01 -8.77 12.58
N GLY A 56 -43.65 -9.70 11.88
CA GLY A 56 -44.94 -10.36 11.98
C GLY A 56 -44.98 -11.45 10.88
N PHE A 57 -45.49 -12.62 11.23
CA PHE A 57 -45.86 -13.71 10.30
C PHE A 57 -47.20 -13.38 9.62
N ILE A 58 -47.44 -13.91 8.41
CA ILE A 58 -48.68 -14.58 7.93
C ILE A 58 -48.49 -15.09 6.47
N PRO A 59 -49.18 -16.17 6.03
CA PRO A 59 -48.62 -17.24 5.20
C PRO A 59 -49.36 -17.56 3.87
N HIS A 60 -48.88 -18.63 3.20
CA HIS A 60 -49.49 -19.47 2.14
C HIS A 60 -49.67 -18.82 0.75
N VAL A 61 -49.35 -19.51 -0.36
CA VAL A 61 -50.27 -20.44 -1.06
C VAL A 61 -49.53 -21.60 -1.78
N HIS A 62 -50.23 -22.74 -1.78
CA HIS A 62 -50.01 -24.02 -2.44
C HIS A 62 -50.04 -23.96 -3.98
N SER A 63 -49.27 -24.78 -4.70
CA SER A 63 -49.72 -25.34 -5.97
C SER A 63 -49.09 -26.72 -6.23
N GLN A 64 -49.94 -27.69 -6.55
CA GLN A 64 -49.59 -29.03 -7.00
C GLN A 64 -49.98 -29.19 -8.47
N ALA A 65 -49.21 -30.08 -9.13
CA ALA A 65 -49.56 -30.95 -10.25
C ALA A 65 -49.74 -30.34 -11.67
N HIS A 66 -48.92 -30.80 -12.61
CA HIS A 66 -49.34 -31.91 -13.48
C HIS A 66 -48.17 -32.55 -14.27
N SER A 67 -48.23 -33.88 -14.25
CA SER A 67 -47.70 -34.91 -15.16
C SER A 67 -47.49 -34.54 -16.65
N GLN A 68 -46.50 -35.16 -17.28
CA GLN A 68 -46.71 -36.01 -18.46
C GLN A 68 -45.53 -36.96 -18.72
N ALA A 69 -45.88 -38.19 -19.12
CA ALA A 69 -45.00 -39.32 -19.35
C ALA A 69 -44.65 -39.45 -20.84
N HIS A 70 -43.50 -40.04 -21.14
CA HIS A 70 -43.30 -40.79 -22.38
C HIS A 70 -42.57 -42.09 -22.11
N SER A 71 -43.28 -43.16 -22.44
CA SER A 71 -42.92 -44.58 -22.50
C SER A 71 -42.05 -44.89 -23.71
N GLN A 72 -41.08 -45.82 -23.58
CA GLN A 72 -40.85 -46.88 -24.56
C GLN A 72 -40.30 -48.15 -23.87
N SER A 73 -40.88 -49.27 -24.27
CA SER A 73 -40.67 -50.65 -23.83
C SER A 73 -39.81 -51.43 -24.83
N HIS A 74 -39.09 -52.47 -24.36
CA HIS A 74 -38.72 -53.76 -24.98
C HIS A 74 -37.44 -54.27 -24.25
N LEU A 75 -37.19 -55.54 -23.90
CA LEU A 75 -37.76 -56.86 -24.18
C LEU A 75 -37.22 -57.85 -23.12
N TYR A 76 -37.86 -59.01 -23.03
CA TYR A 76 -37.75 -60.09 -22.03
C TYR A 76 -36.37 -60.74 -21.78
N GLY A 77 -36.19 -61.21 -20.53
CA GLY A 77 -35.30 -62.32 -20.14
C GLY A 77 -35.55 -62.72 -18.68
N ARG A 78 -35.93 -63.97 -18.40
CA ARG A 78 -36.50 -64.48 -17.13
C ARG A 78 -35.54 -65.46 -16.43
N PHE A 79 -35.71 -65.59 -15.10
CA PHE A 79 -35.15 -66.59 -14.13
C PHE A 79 -33.74 -66.26 -13.59
N ASP A 80 -33.40 -66.29 -12.29
CA ASP A 80 -34.01 -66.86 -11.07
C ASP A 80 -33.76 -65.97 -9.83
N GLN A 81 -34.63 -66.06 -8.81
CA GLN A 81 -34.34 -65.56 -7.46
C GLN A 81 -33.42 -66.53 -6.70
N PRO A 82 -32.55 -66.01 -5.82
CA PRO A 82 -32.50 -66.54 -4.46
C PRO A 82 -32.72 -65.44 -3.41
N THR A 83 -33.76 -65.65 -2.62
CA THR A 83 -33.87 -65.45 -1.17
C THR A 83 -32.88 -64.50 -0.50
N GLY A 84 -33.45 -63.44 0.08
CA GLY A 84 -32.77 -62.54 0.99
C GLY A 84 -32.28 -63.20 2.29
N GLN A 85 -31.25 -62.58 2.85
CA GLN A 85 -31.12 -62.20 4.27
C GLN A 85 -29.68 -61.78 4.65
N ASN A 86 -28.72 -61.78 3.71
CA ASN A 86 -27.32 -61.41 4.01
C ASN A 86 -26.79 -60.15 3.31
N MET A 87 -27.64 -59.32 2.69
CA MET A 87 -27.21 -58.08 2.02
C MET A 87 -27.60 -56.77 2.73
N ILE A 88 -28.25 -56.82 3.90
CA ILE A 88 -28.61 -55.59 4.64
C ILE A 88 -27.55 -55.22 5.69
N GLN A 89 -26.75 -56.18 6.18
CA GLN A 89 -25.65 -55.89 7.12
C GLN A 89 -24.37 -55.41 6.45
N ASN A 90 -24.15 -55.67 5.16
CA ASN A 90 -22.93 -55.26 4.46
C ASN A 90 -23.04 -53.91 3.74
N GLN A 91 -24.24 -53.38 3.52
CA GLN A 91 -24.44 -52.00 3.04
C GLN A 91 -24.46 -50.97 4.18
N GLN A 92 -24.86 -51.36 5.39
CA GLN A 92 -24.76 -50.49 6.58
C GLN A 92 -23.32 -50.35 7.08
N ASN A 93 -22.47 -51.36 6.89
CA ASN A 93 -21.03 -51.27 7.24
C ASN A 93 -20.16 -50.61 6.16
N GLN A 94 -20.60 -50.54 4.90
CA GLN A 94 -19.85 -49.80 3.86
C GLN A 94 -20.24 -48.31 3.76
N HIS A 95 -21.41 -47.91 4.27
CA HIS A 95 -21.76 -46.49 4.43
C HIS A 95 -21.21 -45.83 5.71
N GLN A 96 -20.47 -46.58 6.55
CA GLN A 96 -19.73 -46.03 7.70
C GLN A 96 -18.21 -45.93 7.48
N ILE A 97 -17.70 -46.28 6.29
CA ILE A 97 -16.24 -46.29 6.02
C ILE A 97 -15.80 -45.30 4.92
N ILE A 98 -16.71 -44.49 4.35
CA ILE A 98 -16.33 -43.45 3.40
C ILE A 98 -17.03 -42.13 3.78
N ASN A 99 -16.22 -41.18 4.29
CA ASN A 99 -16.53 -39.82 4.79
C ASN A 99 -16.44 -39.60 6.31
N GLN A 100 -15.52 -40.27 7.01
CA GLN A 100 -14.86 -39.63 8.16
C GLN A 100 -13.59 -38.95 7.68
N THR A 101 -13.75 -37.80 6.99
CA THR A 101 -12.75 -36.76 7.14
C THR A 101 -12.81 -36.38 8.62
N ILE A 102 -11.84 -36.84 9.42
CA ILE A 102 -11.74 -36.47 10.83
C ILE A 102 -11.64 -34.94 10.86
N GLN A 103 -12.76 -34.25 11.10
CA GLN A 103 -12.75 -32.82 11.35
C GLN A 103 -12.05 -32.64 12.70
N LYS A 104 -10.82 -32.12 12.65
CA LYS A 104 -10.05 -31.80 13.84
C LYS A 104 -10.88 -30.86 14.73
N SER A 105 -10.80 -31.07 16.04
CA SER A 105 -11.44 -30.14 16.98
C SER A 105 -10.80 -28.74 16.87
N PRO A 106 -11.53 -27.66 17.21
CA PRO A 106 -10.97 -26.30 17.23
C PRO A 106 -9.69 -26.19 18.07
N ASP A 107 -9.61 -26.93 19.19
CA ASP A 107 -8.42 -26.94 20.06
C ASP A 107 -7.21 -27.61 19.39
N GLU A 108 -7.42 -28.72 18.67
CA GLU A 108 -6.36 -29.37 17.88
C GLU A 108 -5.86 -28.44 16.76
N MET A 109 -6.76 -27.72 16.09
CA MET A 109 -6.38 -26.73 15.08
C MET A 109 -5.54 -25.60 15.68
N CYS A 110 -5.94 -25.07 16.84
CA CYS A 110 -5.18 -24.04 17.57
C CYS A 110 -3.77 -24.54 17.94
N GLN A 111 -3.64 -25.77 18.43
CA GLN A 111 -2.34 -26.34 18.79
C GLN A 111 -1.40 -26.49 17.58
N GLU A 112 -1.91 -26.96 16.44
CA GLU A 112 -1.12 -27.06 15.21
C GLU A 112 -0.69 -25.69 14.69
N LEU A 113 -1.61 -24.72 14.75
CA LEU A 113 -1.35 -23.35 14.31
C LEU A 113 -0.29 -22.65 15.19
N LEU A 114 -0.35 -22.84 16.50
CA LEU A 114 0.67 -22.34 17.43
C LEU A 114 2.05 -22.94 17.16
N LYS A 115 2.14 -24.25 16.90
CA LYS A 115 3.42 -24.89 16.52
C LYS A 115 4.01 -24.25 15.25
N LYS A 116 3.17 -23.97 14.25
CA LYS A 116 3.59 -23.29 13.03
C LYS A 116 4.07 -21.86 13.31
N TYR A 117 3.33 -21.10 14.12
CA TYR A 117 3.72 -19.75 14.52
C TYR A 117 5.06 -19.73 15.26
N ILE A 118 5.26 -20.62 16.25
CA ILE A 118 6.51 -20.71 17.01
C ILE A 118 7.68 -21.01 16.07
N ASN A 119 7.53 -21.97 15.15
CA ASN A 119 8.57 -22.29 14.18
C ASN A 119 8.92 -21.13 13.23
N GLU A 120 7.94 -20.30 12.86
CA GLU A 120 8.15 -19.17 11.93
C GLU A 120 8.75 -17.94 12.65
N TYR A 121 8.48 -17.74 13.94
CA TYR A 121 8.79 -16.50 14.66
C TYR A 121 9.78 -16.63 15.84
N ASN A 122 10.21 -17.83 16.24
CA ASN A 122 11.11 -18.02 17.40
C ASN A 122 12.46 -17.27 17.32
N GLY A 123 12.90 -16.86 16.13
CA GLY A 123 14.12 -16.08 15.91
C GLY A 123 13.92 -14.56 15.86
N VAL A 124 12.67 -14.07 16.01
CA VAL A 124 12.37 -12.64 15.93
C VAL A 124 12.72 -11.95 17.26
N ILE A 125 13.28 -10.74 17.17
CA ILE A 125 13.60 -9.92 18.34
C ILE A 125 12.32 -9.67 19.15
N ASN A 126 12.42 -9.75 20.48
CA ASN A 126 11.31 -9.62 21.42
C ASN A 126 10.21 -10.68 21.27
N PHE A 127 10.47 -11.81 20.59
CA PHE A 127 9.53 -12.92 20.53
C PHE A 127 9.20 -13.44 21.93
N GLN A 128 7.90 -13.58 22.19
CA GLN A 128 7.37 -14.24 23.38
C GLN A 128 6.65 -15.50 22.94
N GLU A 129 7.06 -16.65 23.48
CA GLU A 129 6.41 -17.91 23.19
C GLU A 129 4.97 -17.89 23.75
N PRO A 130 3.95 -18.11 22.91
CA PRO A 130 2.56 -18.04 23.34
C PRO A 130 2.21 -19.25 24.20
N THR A 131 1.56 -18.99 25.33
CA THR A 131 1.04 -20.05 26.22
C THR A 131 -0.38 -20.48 25.87
N THR A 132 -1.12 -19.64 25.15
CA THR A 132 -2.51 -19.87 24.72
C THR A 132 -2.72 -19.33 23.31
N CYS A 133 -3.70 -19.90 22.59
CA CYS A 133 -4.06 -19.43 21.25
C CYS A 133 -4.93 -18.17 21.34
N ASN A 134 -4.77 -17.26 20.38
CA ASN A 134 -5.55 -16.05 20.26
C ASN A 134 -5.71 -15.72 18.74
N PRO A 135 -6.62 -14.83 18.35
CA PRO A 135 -6.93 -14.59 16.93
C PRO A 135 -5.78 -13.97 16.14
N CYS A 136 -4.77 -13.36 16.76
CA CYS A 136 -3.68 -12.73 16.03
C CYS A 136 -2.81 -13.74 15.29
N TYR A 137 -2.63 -14.94 15.86
CA TYR A 137 -1.92 -16.04 15.21
C TYR A 137 -2.67 -16.54 13.99
N HIS A 138 -3.99 -16.67 14.09
CA HIS A 138 -4.87 -17.05 12.99
C HIS A 138 -4.83 -16.02 11.86
N VAL A 139 -4.90 -14.73 12.20
CA VAL A 139 -4.76 -13.63 11.23
C VAL A 139 -3.43 -13.69 10.47
N GLY A 140 -2.31 -13.72 11.20
CA GLY A 140 -0.98 -13.68 10.59
C GLY A 140 -0.68 -14.92 9.73
N LEU A 141 -1.26 -16.07 10.05
CA LEU A 141 -1.08 -17.31 9.30
C LEU A 141 -2.17 -17.55 8.23
N GLY A 142 -3.19 -16.70 8.17
CA GLY A 142 -4.26 -16.75 7.16
C GLY A 142 -5.35 -17.79 7.43
N ASP A 143 -5.58 -18.15 8.68
CA ASP A 143 -6.65 -19.05 9.11
C ASP A 143 -7.92 -18.25 9.49
N PHE A 144 -8.84 -18.14 8.54
CA PHE A 144 -10.07 -17.38 8.74
C PHE A 144 -11.13 -18.14 9.55
N ASP A 145 -11.06 -19.48 9.59
CA ASP A 145 -12.00 -20.30 10.37
C ASP A 145 -11.66 -20.20 11.87
N GLY A 146 -10.38 -20.36 12.22
CA GLY A 146 -9.91 -20.17 13.59
C GLY A 146 -10.07 -18.73 14.08
N LEU A 147 -9.84 -17.73 13.21
CA LEU A 147 -10.14 -16.33 13.53
C LEU A 147 -11.62 -16.14 13.90
N ARG A 148 -12.53 -16.67 13.08
CA ARG A 148 -13.98 -16.58 13.32
C ARG A 148 -14.35 -17.25 14.63
N TYR A 149 -13.80 -18.44 14.91
CA TYR A 149 -14.02 -19.13 16.19
C TYR A 149 -13.65 -18.27 17.39
N HIS A 150 -12.47 -17.66 17.37
CA HIS A 150 -12.00 -16.78 18.45
C HIS A 150 -12.91 -15.58 18.67
N LEU A 151 -13.28 -14.86 17.60
CA LEU A 151 -14.11 -13.67 17.71
C LEU A 151 -15.57 -13.99 18.10
N GLN A 152 -16.11 -15.13 17.67
CA GLN A 152 -17.46 -15.57 18.05
C GLN A 152 -17.59 -15.92 19.53
N SER A 153 -16.50 -16.34 20.18
CA SER A 153 -16.53 -16.65 21.61
C SER A 153 -16.83 -15.43 22.50
N GLY A 154 -16.63 -14.22 21.97
CA GLY A 154 -16.80 -12.95 22.70
C GLY A 154 -15.71 -12.67 23.75
N ILE A 155 -14.72 -13.55 23.88
CA ILE A 155 -13.56 -13.37 24.78
C ILE A 155 -12.53 -12.43 24.12
N ASP A 156 -12.44 -12.49 22.80
CA ASP A 156 -11.53 -11.70 21.99
C ASP A 156 -12.22 -10.49 21.36
N ASP A 157 -11.48 -9.39 21.26
CA ASP A 157 -11.94 -8.13 20.69
C ASP A 157 -11.20 -7.90 19.37
N VAL A 158 -11.95 -7.58 18.32
CA VAL A 158 -11.41 -7.37 16.97
C VAL A 158 -10.46 -6.17 16.90
N ASP A 159 -10.66 -5.17 17.76
CA ASP A 159 -9.95 -3.89 17.75
C ASP A 159 -8.99 -3.71 18.94
N LYS A 160 -8.68 -4.76 19.71
CA LYS A 160 -7.60 -4.69 20.71
C LYS A 160 -6.21 -4.88 20.11
N LEU A 161 -5.20 -4.47 20.86
CA LEU A 161 -3.80 -4.76 20.53
C LEU A 161 -3.45 -6.21 20.89
N TYR A 162 -2.76 -6.88 19.98
CA TYR A 162 -2.26 -8.23 20.15
C TYR A 162 -0.74 -8.28 20.00
N HIS A 163 -0.09 -9.09 20.83
CA HIS A 163 1.33 -9.37 20.69
C HIS A 163 1.56 -10.40 19.57
N PHE A 164 2.14 -9.97 18.45
CA PHE A 164 2.47 -10.82 17.31
C PHE A 164 3.87 -10.48 16.80
N GLY A 165 4.72 -11.50 16.63
CA GLY A 165 6.07 -11.34 16.08
C GLY A 165 6.93 -10.33 16.86
N GLY A 166 6.77 -10.27 18.18
CA GLY A 166 7.54 -9.37 19.06
C GLY A 166 7.03 -7.93 19.15
N SER A 167 5.85 -7.62 18.60
CA SER A 167 5.26 -6.28 18.61
C SER A 167 3.76 -6.30 18.90
N GLU A 168 3.23 -5.23 19.50
CA GLU A 168 1.78 -5.06 19.72
C GLU A 168 1.11 -4.36 18.54
N LYS A 169 0.12 -5.02 17.93
CA LYS A 169 -0.56 -4.53 16.72
C LYS A 169 -2.05 -4.92 16.71
N TYR A 170 -2.86 -4.11 16.03
CA TYR A 170 -4.24 -4.46 15.71
C TYR A 170 -4.30 -5.58 14.68
N LEU A 171 -5.35 -6.40 14.71
CA LEU A 171 -5.54 -7.52 13.78
C LEU A 171 -5.47 -7.08 12.31
N VAL A 172 -6.04 -5.92 11.96
CA VAL A 172 -5.98 -5.38 10.59
C VAL A 172 -4.53 -5.14 10.13
N LEU A 173 -3.66 -4.62 11.01
CA LEU A 173 -2.25 -4.37 10.69
C LEU A 173 -1.48 -5.70 10.53
N ILE A 174 -1.72 -6.65 11.42
CA ILE A 174 -1.12 -8.00 11.36
C ILE A 174 -1.51 -8.69 10.06
N ALA A 175 -2.78 -8.59 9.64
CA ALA A 175 -3.25 -9.14 8.39
C ALA A 175 -2.46 -8.59 7.20
N SER A 176 -2.34 -7.27 7.08
CA SER A 176 -1.59 -6.65 5.98
C SER A 176 -0.11 -7.03 5.96
N GLU A 177 0.52 -7.16 7.13
CA GLU A 177 1.97 -7.37 7.24
C GLU A 177 2.39 -8.84 7.08
N HIS A 178 1.55 -9.78 7.52
CA HIS A 178 1.97 -11.18 7.66
C HIS A 178 1.08 -12.19 6.94
N CYS A 179 -0.16 -11.83 6.60
CA CYS A 179 -1.07 -12.76 5.94
C CYS A 179 -0.60 -13.05 4.51
N ASN A 180 -0.81 -14.28 4.05
CA ASN A 180 -0.57 -14.62 2.65
C ASN A 180 -1.66 -14.00 1.75
N GLY A 181 -1.33 -13.72 0.49
CA GLY A 181 -2.22 -13.00 -0.41
C GLY A 181 -3.56 -13.71 -0.69
N GLU A 182 -3.58 -15.05 -0.75
CA GLU A 182 -4.79 -15.82 -1.05
C GLU A 182 -5.82 -15.79 0.09
N ALA A 183 -5.35 -15.77 1.34
CA ALA A 183 -6.20 -15.72 2.52
C ALA A 183 -6.55 -14.30 2.97
N MET A 184 -5.76 -13.29 2.61
CA MET A 184 -5.87 -11.92 3.13
C MET A 184 -7.28 -11.33 2.99
N ILE A 185 -7.91 -11.46 1.82
CA ILE A 185 -9.27 -10.96 1.60
C ILE A 185 -10.30 -11.69 2.45
N LYS A 186 -10.13 -13.00 2.67
CA LYS A 186 -11.02 -13.77 3.56
C LYS A 186 -10.87 -13.30 5.01
N ILE A 187 -9.65 -13.09 5.46
CA ILE A 187 -9.35 -12.53 6.79
C ILE A 187 -9.98 -11.15 6.94
N PHE A 188 -9.77 -10.24 5.98
CA PHE A 188 -10.39 -8.92 6.03
C PHE A 188 -11.92 -8.95 6.04
N ASN A 189 -12.55 -9.87 5.31
CA ASN A 189 -14.00 -10.05 5.37
C ASN A 189 -14.46 -10.49 6.76
N VAL A 190 -13.74 -11.41 7.41
CA VAL A 190 -14.05 -11.80 8.79
C VAL A 190 -13.87 -10.60 9.73
N LEU A 191 -12.74 -9.90 9.67
CA LEU A 191 -12.52 -8.70 10.50
C LEU A 191 -13.63 -7.65 10.30
N LYS A 192 -14.04 -7.41 9.05
CA LYS A 192 -15.16 -6.51 8.72
C LYS A 192 -16.49 -6.98 9.32
N GLU A 193 -16.80 -8.27 9.25
CA GLU A 193 -18.01 -8.84 9.83
C GLU A 193 -18.11 -8.58 11.35
N PHE A 194 -16.98 -8.66 12.04
CA PHE A 194 -16.90 -8.37 13.47
C PHE A 194 -16.71 -6.88 13.81
N GLY A 195 -16.78 -6.00 12.81
CA GLY A 195 -16.77 -4.55 13.02
C GLY A 195 -15.39 -3.92 13.18
N ALA A 196 -14.32 -4.56 12.67
CA ALA A 196 -12.96 -4.04 12.77
C ALA A 196 -12.82 -2.62 12.19
N ASN A 197 -12.05 -1.78 12.87
CA ASN A 197 -11.65 -0.47 12.39
C ASN A 197 -10.46 -0.58 11.43
N PHE A 198 -10.69 -0.34 10.13
CA PHE A 198 -9.64 -0.38 9.10
C PHE A 198 -8.77 0.88 9.03
N ASN A 199 -9.11 1.92 9.79
CA ASN A 199 -8.34 3.18 9.86
C ASN A 199 -7.39 3.23 11.07
N VAL A 200 -7.13 2.08 11.71
CA VAL A 200 -6.15 1.99 12.80
C VAL A 200 -4.73 2.25 12.30
N VAL A 201 -3.92 2.79 13.20
CA VAL A 201 -2.51 3.12 12.95
C VAL A 201 -1.61 2.53 14.01
N CYS A 202 -0.39 2.14 13.62
CA CYS A 202 0.66 1.78 14.57
C CYS A 202 1.06 3.03 15.38
N GLY A 203 1.10 2.92 16.72
CA GLY A 203 1.14 4.05 17.66
C GLY A 203 2.10 5.17 17.29
N ASP A 204 3.40 4.86 17.22
CA ASP A 204 4.46 5.85 17.03
C ASP A 204 4.77 6.15 15.56
N THR A 205 4.71 5.13 14.70
CA THR A 205 5.02 5.28 13.27
C THR A 205 3.84 5.85 12.49
N LYS A 206 2.62 5.81 13.04
CA LYS A 206 1.37 6.16 12.33
C LYS A 206 1.16 5.35 11.05
N GLN A 207 1.78 4.19 10.92
CA GLN A 207 1.60 3.30 9.78
C GLN A 207 0.19 2.69 9.79
N THR A 208 -0.52 2.83 8.69
CA THR A 208 -1.81 2.18 8.43
C THR A 208 -1.62 0.78 7.84
N ALA A 209 -2.72 0.03 7.70
CA ALA A 209 -2.73 -1.26 7.01
C ALA A 209 -2.14 -1.20 5.60
N LEU A 210 -2.36 -0.09 4.87
CA LEU A 210 -1.81 0.14 3.53
C LEU A 210 -0.27 0.23 3.54
N HIS A 211 0.35 0.78 4.59
CA HIS A 211 1.80 0.90 4.70
C HIS A 211 2.51 -0.45 4.85
N TYR A 212 1.81 -1.46 5.38
CA TYR A 212 2.37 -2.79 5.60
C TYR A 212 2.32 -3.70 4.35
N LEU A 213 1.43 -3.43 3.40
CA LEU A 213 1.32 -4.27 2.17
C LEU A 213 2.65 -4.34 1.39
N PRO A 214 3.39 -3.23 1.15
CA PRO A 214 4.69 -3.31 0.49
C PRO A 214 5.77 -4.01 1.32
N LEU A 215 5.61 -4.12 2.64
CA LEU A 215 6.58 -4.73 3.55
C LEU A 215 6.35 -6.23 3.75
N ASN A 216 5.15 -6.72 3.43
CA ASN A 216 4.80 -8.12 3.54
C ASN A 216 5.60 -8.98 2.55
N SER A 217 6.51 -9.79 3.08
CA SER A 217 7.39 -10.66 2.29
C SER A 217 6.62 -11.71 1.48
N LYS A 218 5.45 -12.16 1.97
CA LYS A 218 4.59 -13.15 1.31
C LYS A 218 3.86 -12.56 0.10
N LEU A 219 3.84 -11.24 -0.05
CA LEU A 219 3.28 -10.52 -1.21
C LEU A 219 4.34 -10.11 -2.24
N SER A 220 5.62 -10.38 -2.00
CA SER A 220 6.72 -9.88 -2.84
C SER A 220 6.76 -10.47 -4.26
N GLU A 221 6.16 -11.64 -4.47
CA GLU A 221 6.11 -12.31 -5.77
C GLU A 221 5.11 -11.69 -6.73
N GLU A 222 5.45 -11.66 -8.01
CA GLU A 222 4.63 -11.07 -9.07
C GLU A 222 3.23 -11.69 -9.18
N LYS A 223 3.09 -12.98 -8.86
CA LYS A 223 1.79 -13.70 -8.83
C LYS A 223 0.78 -13.09 -7.85
N ASN A 224 1.26 -12.37 -6.83
CA ASN A 224 0.41 -11.74 -5.81
C ASN A 224 -0.11 -10.37 -6.22
N CYS A 225 0.21 -9.85 -7.42
CA CYS A 225 -0.26 -8.53 -7.85
C CYS A 225 -1.78 -8.39 -7.76
N LYS A 226 -2.54 -9.43 -8.13
CA LYS A 226 -4.00 -9.43 -7.97
C LYS A 226 -4.40 -9.28 -6.50
N ASN A 227 -3.82 -10.11 -5.61
CA ASN A 227 -4.11 -10.08 -4.18
C ASN A 227 -3.77 -8.72 -3.54
N ILE A 228 -2.67 -8.09 -3.96
CA ILE A 228 -2.29 -6.73 -3.53
C ILE A 228 -3.35 -5.72 -3.94
N LYS A 229 -3.79 -5.76 -5.21
CA LYS A 229 -4.81 -4.84 -5.73
C LYS A 229 -6.16 -5.01 -5.04
N ASP A 230 -6.55 -6.25 -4.82
CA ASP A 230 -7.77 -6.59 -4.07
C ASP A 230 -7.66 -6.07 -2.64
N ALA A 231 -6.50 -6.22 -1.99
CA ALA A 231 -6.26 -5.74 -0.62
C ALA A 231 -6.28 -4.20 -0.53
N ILE A 232 -5.62 -3.50 -1.46
CA ILE A 232 -5.66 -2.03 -1.55
C ILE A 232 -7.10 -1.55 -1.70
N SER A 233 -7.84 -2.11 -2.66
CA SER A 233 -9.23 -1.72 -2.90
C SER A 233 -10.09 -1.97 -1.67
N PHE A 234 -9.96 -3.14 -1.05
CA PHE A 234 -10.69 -3.47 0.17
C PHE A 234 -10.40 -2.48 1.29
N LEU A 235 -9.12 -2.21 1.58
CA LEU A 235 -8.75 -1.31 2.68
C LEU A 235 -9.29 0.11 2.46
N VAL A 236 -9.14 0.66 1.25
CA VAL A 236 -9.63 2.00 0.91
C VAL A 236 -11.16 2.07 0.96
N ASP A 237 -11.85 1.07 0.41
CA ASP A 237 -13.31 1.00 0.40
C ASP A 237 -13.90 0.82 1.80
N ASN A 238 -13.08 0.42 2.79
CA ASN A 238 -13.45 0.35 4.20
C ASN A 238 -12.81 1.47 5.05
N GLY A 239 -12.43 2.59 4.44
CA GLY A 239 -12.07 3.83 5.13
C GLY A 239 -10.60 3.95 5.55
N CYS A 240 -9.72 3.06 5.11
CA CYS A 240 -8.28 3.24 5.31
C CYS A 240 -7.78 4.41 4.43
N ASP A 241 -7.15 5.41 5.06
CA ASP A 241 -6.66 6.59 4.34
C ASP A 241 -5.50 6.25 3.39
N ILE A 242 -5.75 6.36 2.08
CA ILE A 242 -4.77 6.12 1.01
C ILE A 242 -3.61 7.14 1.02
N ASN A 243 -3.84 8.32 1.62
CA ASN A 243 -2.90 9.42 1.68
C ASN A 243 -2.20 9.54 3.04
N ALA A 244 -2.46 8.60 3.95
CA ALA A 244 -1.79 8.57 5.25
C ALA A 244 -0.27 8.53 5.07
N ILE A 245 0.43 9.22 5.97
CA ILE A 245 1.88 9.35 5.95
C ILE A 245 2.45 8.59 7.15
N ASP A 246 3.30 7.60 6.87
CA ASP A 246 4.17 6.99 7.87
C ASP A 246 5.07 8.09 8.46
N LYS A 247 4.90 8.38 9.75
CA LYS A 247 5.63 9.43 10.47
C LYS A 247 7.13 9.16 10.52
N SER A 248 7.54 7.90 10.54
CA SER A 248 8.94 7.46 10.61
C SER A 248 9.61 7.58 9.25
N SER A 249 9.03 6.97 8.22
CA SER A 249 9.63 6.98 6.88
C SER A 249 9.32 8.24 6.07
N LYS A 250 8.31 9.02 6.46
CA LYS A 250 7.75 10.18 5.73
C LYS A 250 7.24 9.79 4.35
N ARG A 251 6.48 8.70 4.25
CA ARG A 251 6.00 8.14 2.97
C ARG A 251 4.54 7.77 3.03
N THR A 252 3.88 7.89 1.88
CA THR A 252 2.57 7.29 1.58
C THR A 252 2.74 5.89 0.99
N ILE A 253 1.64 5.15 0.80
CA ILE A 253 1.66 3.88 0.06
C ILE A 253 2.15 4.06 -1.38
N LEU A 254 1.75 5.15 -2.07
CA LEU A 254 2.20 5.48 -3.42
C LEU A 254 3.73 5.60 -3.47
N ALA A 255 4.32 6.36 -2.53
CA ALA A 255 5.77 6.51 -2.44
C ALA A 255 6.48 5.18 -2.13
N ASN A 256 5.91 4.34 -1.27
CA ASN A 256 6.49 3.03 -0.96
C ASN A 256 6.60 2.11 -2.19
N TYR A 257 5.60 2.12 -3.08
CA TYR A 257 5.70 1.39 -4.33
C TYR A 257 6.69 2.04 -5.30
N LEU A 258 6.68 3.37 -5.47
CA LEU A 258 7.58 4.07 -6.39
C LEU A 258 9.08 3.98 -6.02
N ILE A 259 9.42 3.70 -4.75
CA ILE A 259 10.82 3.52 -4.33
C ILE A 259 11.34 2.11 -4.67
N LYS A 260 10.46 1.12 -4.87
CA LYS A 260 10.89 -0.23 -5.24
C LYS A 260 11.49 -0.23 -6.64
N ARG A 261 12.66 -0.86 -6.78
CA ARG A 261 13.42 -0.91 -8.04
C ARG A 261 12.92 -1.97 -9.03
N TYR A 262 12.01 -2.84 -8.60
CA TYR A 262 11.43 -3.90 -9.43
C TYR A 262 10.27 -3.33 -10.27
N LYS A 263 10.58 -2.93 -11.50
CA LYS A 263 9.61 -2.36 -12.44
C LYS A 263 9.10 -3.44 -13.37
N THR A 264 8.15 -4.22 -12.90
CA THR A 264 7.38 -5.07 -13.79
C THR A 264 6.10 -4.37 -14.18
N LYS A 265 5.48 -4.77 -15.31
CA LYS A 265 4.18 -4.24 -15.73
C LYS A 265 3.12 -4.35 -14.63
N ASN A 266 3.25 -5.36 -13.77
CA ASN A 266 2.33 -5.58 -12.66
C ASN A 266 2.43 -4.48 -11.60
N TYR A 267 3.63 -3.98 -11.31
CA TYR A 267 3.80 -2.86 -10.39
C TYR A 267 3.28 -1.54 -10.96
N VAL A 268 3.36 -1.32 -12.28
CA VAL A 268 2.72 -0.17 -12.94
C VAL A 268 1.21 -0.18 -12.67
N SER A 269 0.55 -1.34 -12.83
CA SER A 269 -0.89 -1.45 -12.56
C SER A 269 -1.28 -1.22 -11.09
N ILE A 270 -0.36 -1.39 -10.14
CA ILE A 270 -0.61 -1.04 -8.73
C ILE A 270 -0.55 0.48 -8.55
N ILE A 271 0.39 1.16 -9.21
CA ILE A 271 0.46 2.63 -9.19
C ILE A 271 -0.83 3.22 -9.78
N ASP A 272 -1.27 2.70 -10.93
CA ASP A 272 -2.52 3.16 -11.57
C ASP A 272 -3.72 2.99 -10.63
N LEU A 273 -3.87 1.81 -10.01
CA LEU A 273 -4.95 1.56 -9.04
C LEU A 273 -4.89 2.54 -7.84
N LEU A 274 -3.69 2.81 -7.31
CA LEU A 274 -3.55 3.74 -6.19
C LEU A 274 -4.03 5.13 -6.58
N LEU A 275 -3.67 5.60 -7.76
CA LEU A 275 -4.07 6.90 -8.29
C LEU A 275 -5.59 6.94 -8.56
N GLU A 276 -6.15 5.89 -9.16
CA GLU A 276 -7.60 5.72 -9.36
C GLU A 276 -8.39 5.76 -8.05
N LYS A 277 -7.80 5.21 -6.97
CA LYS A 277 -8.36 5.22 -5.61
C LYS A 277 -8.10 6.52 -4.85
N GLY A 278 -7.54 7.55 -5.49
CA GLY A 278 -7.36 8.89 -4.92
C GLY A 278 -6.04 9.12 -4.17
N ALA A 279 -5.01 8.32 -4.43
CA ALA A 279 -3.67 8.63 -3.96
C ALA A 279 -3.20 9.96 -4.56
N ASN A 280 -2.83 10.90 -3.70
CA ASN A 280 -2.39 12.24 -4.10
C ASN A 280 -0.90 12.19 -4.49
N PRO A 281 -0.56 12.41 -5.78
CA PRO A 281 0.83 12.37 -6.22
C PRO A 281 1.66 13.55 -5.72
N ASN A 282 1.05 14.61 -5.18
CA ASN A 282 1.71 15.83 -4.73
C ASN A 282 2.11 15.82 -3.25
N ILE A 283 1.97 14.70 -2.54
CA ILE A 283 2.41 14.60 -1.15
C ILE A 283 3.96 14.48 -1.13
N PRO A 284 4.67 15.44 -0.51
CA PRO A 284 6.11 15.37 -0.40
C PRO A 284 6.53 14.17 0.46
N CYS A 285 7.60 13.48 0.05
CA CYS A 285 8.03 12.25 0.71
C CYS A 285 9.53 12.24 0.98
N GLY A 286 9.90 11.71 2.15
CA GLY A 286 11.27 11.41 2.49
C GLY A 286 11.69 10.04 1.94
N VAL A 287 12.75 9.99 1.15
CA VAL A 287 13.36 8.75 0.69
C VAL A 287 14.66 8.56 1.46
N THR A 288 14.70 7.61 2.38
CA THR A 288 15.87 7.33 3.24
C THR A 288 16.89 6.35 2.66
N LEU A 289 16.52 5.51 1.69
CA LEU A 289 17.39 4.46 1.15
C LEU A 289 17.17 4.24 -0.36
N PRO A 290 18.22 3.90 -1.13
CA PRO A 290 19.64 3.85 -0.74
C PRO A 290 20.34 5.23 -0.76
N ASP A 291 19.74 6.25 -1.37
CA ASP A 291 20.19 7.64 -1.30
C ASP A 291 19.17 8.42 -0.48
N ARG A 292 19.60 9.17 0.55
CA ARG A 292 18.70 10.04 1.30
C ARG A 292 18.37 11.27 0.45
N TYR A 293 17.11 11.45 0.11
CA TYR A 293 16.63 12.67 -0.54
C TYR A 293 15.18 12.97 -0.16
N PHE A 294 14.81 14.24 -0.30
CA PHE A 294 13.42 14.68 -0.17
C PHE A 294 12.84 14.83 -1.57
N ALA A 295 11.70 14.18 -1.82
CA ALA A 295 10.98 14.25 -3.08
C ALA A 295 9.78 15.20 -2.90
N PRO A 296 9.73 16.32 -3.64
CA PRO A 296 8.60 17.26 -3.57
C PRO A 296 7.25 16.62 -3.92
N ASN A 297 7.26 15.64 -4.84
CA ASN A 297 6.09 14.86 -5.24
C ASN A 297 6.52 13.51 -5.85
N ALA A 298 5.55 12.71 -6.27
CA ALA A 298 5.73 11.38 -6.82
C ALA A 298 6.53 11.34 -8.14
N LEU A 299 6.49 12.38 -8.99
CA LEU A 299 7.26 12.42 -10.24
C LEU A 299 8.77 12.41 -9.97
N PHE A 300 9.22 13.11 -8.93
CA PHE A 300 10.63 13.08 -8.51
C PHE A 300 11.08 11.66 -8.14
N ILE A 301 10.25 10.94 -7.37
CA ILE A 301 10.53 9.55 -6.99
C ILE A 301 10.55 8.65 -8.22
N ALA A 302 9.57 8.80 -9.11
CA ALA A 302 9.42 8.02 -10.31
C ALA A 302 10.63 8.19 -11.26
N ILE A 303 11.04 9.43 -11.52
CA ILE A 303 12.22 9.74 -12.35
C ILE A 303 13.51 9.25 -11.70
N LYS A 304 13.72 9.52 -10.41
CA LYS A 304 14.93 9.07 -9.69
C LYS A 304 15.08 7.55 -9.71
N ASN A 305 13.96 6.84 -9.58
CA ASN A 305 13.95 5.38 -9.63
C ASN A 305 13.80 4.84 -11.06
N LYS A 306 13.71 5.69 -12.10
CA LYS A 306 13.63 5.37 -13.53
C LYS A 306 12.36 4.57 -13.91
N TRP A 307 11.21 4.93 -13.38
CA TRP A 307 9.93 4.33 -13.76
C TRP A 307 9.60 4.56 -15.24
N PRO A 308 8.80 3.68 -15.87
CA PRO A 308 8.40 3.83 -17.27
C PRO A 308 7.60 5.11 -17.52
N ILE A 309 7.61 5.59 -18.77
CA ILE A 309 6.87 6.79 -19.18
C ILE A 309 5.37 6.63 -18.94
N GLU A 310 4.84 5.42 -19.06
CA GLU A 310 3.45 5.10 -18.74
C GLU A 310 3.10 5.47 -17.31
N THR A 311 4.01 5.24 -16.35
CA THR A 311 3.83 5.66 -14.95
C THR A 311 3.91 7.17 -14.80
N LEU A 312 4.80 7.85 -15.53
CA LEU A 312 4.90 9.31 -15.50
C LEU A 312 3.62 9.96 -16.05
N ASN A 313 3.10 9.45 -17.17
CA ASN A 313 1.81 9.85 -17.74
C ASN A 313 0.68 9.63 -16.75
N SER A 314 0.62 8.47 -16.11
CA SER A 314 -0.41 8.16 -15.11
C SER A 314 -0.38 9.16 -13.93
N LEU A 315 0.81 9.46 -13.41
CA LEU A 315 0.99 10.48 -12.37
C LEU A 315 0.53 11.86 -12.83
N LEU A 316 0.94 12.29 -14.02
CA LEU A 316 0.57 13.60 -14.58
C LEU A 316 -0.95 13.70 -14.80
N ASN A 317 -1.57 12.66 -15.38
CA ASN A 317 -3.01 12.59 -15.61
C ASN A 317 -3.82 12.64 -14.31
N HIS A 318 -3.24 12.21 -13.19
CA HIS A 318 -3.84 12.30 -11.85
C HIS A 318 -3.37 13.55 -11.08
N GLY A 319 -2.88 14.57 -11.78
CA GLY A 319 -2.63 15.89 -11.23
C GLY A 319 -1.28 16.07 -10.55
N ALA A 320 -0.29 15.21 -10.82
CA ALA A 320 1.07 15.45 -10.33
C ALA A 320 1.64 16.76 -10.90
N ASN A 321 2.18 17.60 -10.03
CA ASN A 321 2.74 18.89 -10.40
C ASN A 321 4.15 18.71 -10.99
N ILE A 322 4.25 18.69 -12.32
CA ILE A 322 5.52 18.56 -13.04
C ILE A 322 6.47 19.76 -12.82
N ASP A 323 5.89 20.93 -12.54
CA ASP A 323 6.57 22.22 -12.41
C ASP A 323 7.03 22.53 -10.97
N GLN A 324 6.76 21.62 -10.03
CA GLN A 324 7.19 21.78 -8.65
C GLN A 324 8.73 21.74 -8.56
N LEU A 325 9.30 22.67 -7.80
CA LEU A 325 10.74 22.75 -7.56
C LEU A 325 11.11 21.96 -6.30
N ASP A 326 12.33 21.43 -6.27
CA ASP A 326 12.89 20.81 -5.07
C ASP A 326 13.41 21.84 -4.05
N GLU A 327 13.93 21.35 -2.92
CA GLU A 327 14.48 22.20 -1.84
C GLU A 327 15.71 23.02 -2.27
N GLU A 328 16.39 22.60 -3.34
CA GLU A 328 17.51 23.31 -3.97
C GLU A 328 17.03 24.25 -5.08
N ASN A 329 15.71 24.46 -5.21
CA ASN A 329 15.06 25.24 -6.26
C ASN A 329 15.34 24.71 -7.67
N ASN A 330 15.61 23.40 -7.80
CA ASN A 330 15.79 22.74 -9.08
C ASN A 330 14.46 22.24 -9.64
N HIS A 331 14.28 22.45 -10.94
CA HIS A 331 13.20 21.82 -11.70
C HIS A 331 13.43 20.30 -11.84
N LEU A 332 12.34 19.53 -12.01
CA LEU A 332 12.35 18.09 -12.25
C LEU A 332 13.30 17.65 -13.38
N LEU A 333 13.50 18.53 -14.38
CA LEU A 333 14.46 18.33 -15.48
C LEU A 333 15.87 18.01 -14.96
N ILE A 334 16.31 18.68 -13.90
CA ILE A 334 17.64 18.46 -13.31
C ILE A 334 17.78 17.00 -12.84
N TRP A 335 16.72 16.43 -12.28
CA TRP A 335 16.70 15.04 -11.82
C TRP A 335 16.78 14.02 -12.95
N THR A 336 16.28 14.34 -14.14
CA THR A 336 16.39 13.48 -15.33
C THR A 336 17.83 13.36 -15.83
N VAL A 337 18.67 14.36 -15.57
CA VAL A 337 20.06 14.42 -16.05
C VAL A 337 21.09 14.12 -14.96
N MET A 338 20.71 14.28 -13.68
CA MET A 338 21.54 13.99 -12.51
C MET A 338 21.73 12.49 -12.30
N ASP A 339 22.69 11.91 -13.00
CA ASP A 339 23.07 10.51 -12.78
C ASP A 339 24.23 10.42 -11.77
N LYS A 340 23.93 10.58 -10.48
CA LYS A 340 24.92 10.31 -9.42
C LYS A 340 25.28 8.82 -9.33
N THR A 341 24.54 7.93 -10.00
CA THR A 341 24.66 6.46 -9.85
C THR A 341 25.72 5.81 -10.74
N ASP A 342 26.19 6.49 -11.79
CA ASP A 342 27.19 5.93 -12.74
C ASP A 342 28.59 5.72 -12.13
N LYS A 343 28.87 6.20 -10.91
CA LYS A 343 30.20 6.02 -10.28
C LYS A 343 30.41 4.66 -9.60
N LYS A 344 29.39 3.82 -9.40
CA LYS A 344 29.52 2.59 -8.58
C LYS A 344 29.07 1.26 -9.19
N SER A 345 28.24 1.20 -10.23
CA SER A 345 27.77 -0.09 -10.79
C SER A 345 28.44 -0.43 -12.13
N LYS A 346 29.62 -1.04 -12.08
CA LYS A 346 30.22 -1.73 -13.26
C LYS A 346 29.37 -2.93 -13.77
N LYS A 347 28.24 -3.25 -13.12
CA LYS A 347 27.49 -4.50 -13.29
C LYS A 347 26.18 -4.39 -14.08
N ASP A 348 25.67 -3.18 -14.34
CA ASP A 348 24.42 -2.97 -15.07
C ASP A 348 24.68 -2.54 -16.54
N LYS A 349 25.60 -3.25 -17.21
CA LYS A 349 25.97 -2.97 -18.62
C LYS A 349 24.99 -3.55 -19.65
N GLU A 350 23.94 -4.25 -19.21
CA GLU A 350 22.99 -4.90 -20.11
C GLU A 350 21.55 -4.55 -19.74
N SER A 351 21.15 -3.31 -20.05
CA SER A 351 19.73 -3.04 -20.35
C SER A 351 19.60 -1.81 -21.24
N LYS A 352 19.29 -2.06 -22.52
CA LYS A 352 18.72 -1.19 -23.55
C LYS A 352 18.83 0.33 -23.30
N ASP A 353 19.73 0.94 -24.06
CA ASP A 353 20.00 2.39 -24.12
C ASP A 353 18.77 3.27 -24.44
N ASP A 354 17.68 2.70 -24.96
CA ASP A 354 16.49 3.45 -25.40
C ASP A 354 15.67 4.08 -24.24
N ILE A 355 15.63 3.48 -23.05
CA ILE A 355 14.83 4.00 -21.92
C ILE A 355 15.59 5.10 -21.15
N LYS A 356 16.91 5.19 -21.32
CA LYS A 356 17.79 5.97 -20.43
C LYS A 356 17.56 7.48 -20.50
N TYR A 357 16.98 7.98 -21.59
CA TYR A 357 16.77 9.41 -21.83
C TYR A 357 15.34 9.81 -22.15
N GLN A 358 14.40 8.85 -22.22
CA GLN A 358 12.98 9.14 -22.50
C GLN A 358 12.38 10.11 -21.49
N SER A 359 12.81 10.07 -20.22
CA SER A 359 12.32 10.99 -19.20
C SER A 359 12.77 12.44 -19.42
N ILE A 360 13.90 12.68 -20.11
CA ILE A 360 14.35 14.04 -20.45
C ILE A 360 13.40 14.65 -21.48
N ASP A 361 13.19 13.94 -22.58
CA ASP A 361 12.25 14.38 -23.63
C ASP A 361 10.85 14.51 -23.06
N TRP A 362 10.39 13.51 -22.30
CA TRP A 362 9.08 13.55 -21.66
C TRP A 362 8.90 14.79 -20.78
N VAL A 363 9.87 15.12 -19.91
CA VAL A 363 9.76 16.33 -19.07
C VAL A 363 9.73 17.60 -19.93
N LEU A 364 10.54 17.68 -20.99
CA LEU A 364 10.58 18.86 -21.85
C LEU A 364 9.31 19.01 -22.71
N GLU A 365 8.66 17.90 -23.05
CA GLU A 365 7.40 17.86 -23.80
C GLU A 365 6.16 18.16 -22.95
N HIS A 366 6.24 18.04 -21.62
CA HIS A 366 5.10 18.21 -20.71
C HIS A 366 5.27 19.34 -19.68
N SER A 367 6.44 19.99 -19.64
CA SER A 367 6.68 21.14 -18.76
C SER A 367 7.27 22.30 -19.55
N TYR A 368 6.46 23.36 -19.66
CA TYR A 368 6.91 24.62 -20.24
C TYR A 368 8.09 25.19 -19.45
N LEU A 369 8.03 25.17 -18.11
CA LEU A 369 9.11 25.65 -17.25
C LEU A 369 10.40 24.87 -17.48
N ALA A 370 10.36 23.54 -17.69
CA ALA A 370 11.55 22.76 -18.02
C ALA A 370 12.26 23.28 -19.26
N SER A 371 11.51 23.73 -20.26
CA SER A 371 12.03 24.21 -21.54
C SER A 371 12.65 25.62 -21.45
N GLU A 372 12.44 26.37 -20.37
CA GLU A 372 13.00 27.71 -20.20
C GLU A 372 14.55 27.72 -20.26
N PRO A 373 15.19 28.76 -20.84
CA PRO A 373 16.63 28.78 -21.04
C PRO A 373 17.44 28.56 -19.76
N ASP A 374 16.97 29.04 -18.61
CA ASP A 374 17.68 28.90 -17.35
C ASP A 374 17.65 27.47 -16.82
N ASN A 375 16.54 26.76 -16.96
CA ASN A 375 16.44 25.34 -16.60
C ASN A 375 17.27 24.46 -17.55
N LEU A 376 17.28 24.76 -18.86
CA LEU A 376 18.16 24.09 -19.83
C LEU A 376 19.65 24.33 -19.52
N ARG A 377 20.04 25.57 -19.20
CA ARG A 377 21.43 25.91 -18.79
C ARG A 377 21.82 25.22 -17.48
N ALA A 378 20.91 25.13 -16.52
CA ALA A 378 21.14 24.42 -15.28
C ALA A 378 21.35 22.91 -15.54
N ALA A 379 20.50 22.29 -16.37
CA ALA A 379 20.64 20.88 -16.76
C ALA A 379 21.98 20.61 -17.47
N GLU A 380 22.43 21.51 -18.35
CA GLU A 380 23.70 21.42 -19.06
C GLU A 380 24.93 21.28 -18.15
N LYS A 381 24.87 21.79 -16.91
CA LYS A 381 25.96 21.69 -15.93
C LYS A 381 26.16 20.26 -15.42
N TYR A 382 25.12 19.43 -15.47
CA TYR A 382 25.14 18.05 -14.97
C TYR A 382 25.38 17.01 -16.07
N ILE A 383 25.47 17.44 -17.33
CA ILE A 383 25.66 16.56 -18.48
C ILE A 383 27.09 16.64 -18.99
N SER A 384 27.67 15.49 -19.36
CA SER A 384 28.95 15.39 -20.08
C SER A 384 28.97 16.30 -21.32
N LYS A 385 30.15 16.84 -21.66
CA LYS A 385 30.33 17.67 -22.88
C LYS A 385 29.87 16.98 -24.16
N PHE A 386 29.88 15.65 -24.18
CA PHE A 386 29.43 14.83 -25.30
C PHE A 386 28.46 13.75 -24.80
N GLY A 387 27.43 13.45 -25.59
CA GLY A 387 26.46 12.38 -25.31
C GLY A 387 25.00 12.79 -25.56
N GLU A 388 24.12 11.80 -25.58
CA GLU A 388 22.74 11.95 -26.04
C GLU A 388 21.91 12.95 -25.21
N ARG A 389 22.09 12.95 -23.88
CA ARG A 389 21.49 13.97 -23.00
C ARG A 389 21.80 15.40 -23.48
N ARG A 390 23.03 15.66 -23.93
CA ARG A 390 23.42 16.99 -24.41
C ARG A 390 22.81 17.27 -25.79
N ASN A 391 22.67 16.27 -26.65
CA ASN A 391 22.00 16.42 -27.93
C ASN A 391 20.53 16.86 -27.73
N ILE A 392 19.81 16.19 -26.83
CA ILE A 392 18.43 16.52 -26.47
C ILE A 392 18.32 17.96 -25.94
N ILE A 393 19.11 18.31 -24.92
CA ILE A 393 19.08 19.68 -24.35
C ILE A 393 19.46 20.74 -25.40
N THR A 394 20.45 20.46 -26.26
CA THR A 394 20.87 21.39 -27.31
C THR A 394 19.77 21.58 -28.36
N ARG A 395 19.02 20.52 -28.71
CA ARG A 395 17.84 20.61 -29.59
C ARG A 395 16.79 21.54 -29.00
N TRP A 396 16.42 21.35 -27.74
CA TRP A 396 15.43 22.20 -27.05
C TRP A 396 15.90 23.64 -26.84
N LYS A 397 17.21 23.89 -26.70
CA LYS A 397 17.75 25.26 -26.69
C LYS A 397 17.57 25.99 -28.02
N LYS A 398 17.50 25.27 -29.14
CA LYS A 398 17.26 25.83 -30.47
C LYS A 398 15.76 25.92 -30.81
N ALA A 399 14.90 25.26 -30.03
CA ALA A 399 13.45 25.29 -30.22
C ALA A 399 12.93 26.72 -30.04
N THR A 400 12.06 27.15 -30.95
CA THR A 400 11.53 28.51 -30.97
C THR A 400 10.54 28.73 -29.81
N PRO A 401 10.21 29.99 -29.46
CA PRO A 401 9.14 30.26 -28.50
C PRO A 401 7.81 29.61 -28.89
N GLU A 402 7.51 29.48 -30.19
CA GLU A 402 6.32 28.79 -30.70
C GLU A 402 6.40 27.27 -30.48
N ASP A 403 7.58 26.66 -30.64
CA ASP A 403 7.81 25.25 -30.30
C ASP A 403 7.54 24.98 -28.82
N ARG A 404 7.88 25.93 -27.95
CA ARG A 404 7.68 25.85 -26.50
C ARG A 404 6.26 26.18 -26.08
N GLN A 405 5.61 27.13 -26.75
CA GLN A 405 4.21 27.48 -26.47
C GLN A 405 3.28 26.29 -26.77
N ARG A 406 3.60 25.46 -27.77
CA ARG A 406 2.89 24.20 -28.01
C ARG A 406 2.92 23.21 -26.83
N VAL A 407 3.96 23.26 -25.99
CA VAL A 407 4.04 22.46 -24.75
C VAL A 407 3.13 23.00 -23.66
N LYS A 408 2.87 24.31 -23.65
CA LYS A 408 2.00 24.97 -22.68
C LYS A 408 0.51 24.84 -23.02
N ASP A 409 0.22 24.70 -24.32
CA ASP A 409 -1.15 24.62 -24.84
C ASP A 409 -1.72 23.17 -24.81
N ASN A 410 -0.86 22.18 -24.60
CA ASN A 410 -1.20 20.78 -24.31
C ASN A 410 -1.18 20.53 -22.81
#